data_AF-A0A354IZ98-F1
#
_entry.id   AF-A0A354IZ98-F1
#
_cell.length_a   1.000
_cell.length_b   1.000
_cell.length_c   1.000
_cell.angle_alpha   90.00
_cell.angle_beta   90.00
_cell.angle_gamma   90.00
#
_symmetry.space_group_name_H-M   'P 1'
#
loop_
_entity.id
_entity.type
_entity.pdbx_description
1 polymer ?
#
loop_
_entity_poly.entity_id
_entity_poly.type
_entity_poly.pdbx_seq_one_letter_code
_entity_poly.pdbx_strand_id
1 'polypeptide(L)' 'MSTIEIPQSITITCPDDWHLHLRDGAALASVLPHTARQFARAIVMPNLKPPVTTAADALAYRDRILA' A
#
# COMPACT_ATOMS: atom_id res chain seq x y z
N MET A 1 -1.04 40.24 19.01
CA MET A 1 -1.35 38.81 18.79
C MET A 1 -1.11 38.53 17.32
N SER A 2 -0.09 37.74 16.97
CA SER A 2 0.17 37.36 15.58
C SER A 2 -0.78 36.21 15.22
N THR A 3 -1.57 36.39 14.17
CA THR A 3 -2.42 35.34 13.61
C THR A 3 -1.54 34.42 12.77
N ILE A 4 -1.40 33.17 13.20
CA ILE A 4 -0.77 32.14 12.38
C ILE A 4 -1.73 31.81 11.24
N GLU A 5 -1.28 32.02 10.01
CA GLU A 5 -2.02 31.64 8.82
C GLU A 5 -1.92 30.12 8.65
N ILE A 6 -3.04 29.42 8.75
CA ILE A 6 -3.09 27.96 8.61
C ILE A 6 -3.35 27.63 7.14
N PRO A 7 -2.46 26.89 6.47
CA PRO A 7 -2.68 26.50 5.09
C PRO A 7 -3.91 25.59 4.98
N GLN A 8 -4.81 25.91 4.05
CA GLN A 8 -6.01 25.11 3.78
C GLN A 8 -5.69 23.80 3.05
N SER A 9 -4.52 23.70 2.42
CA SER A 9 -4.07 22.51 1.69
C SER A 9 -2.56 22.38 1.71
N ILE A 10 -2.09 21.15 1.50
CA ILE A 10 -0.67 20.83 1.29
C ILE A 10 -0.58 20.06 -0.02
N THR A 11 0.28 20.52 -0.92
CA THR A 11 0.64 19.77 -2.13
C THR A 11 1.97 19.08 -1.87
N ILE A 12 2.00 17.76 -2.04
CA ILE A 12 3.21 16.95 -1.93
C ILE A 12 3.39 16.13 -3.19
N THR A 13 4.64 15.76 -3.49
CA THR A 13 4.92 14.69 -4.46
C THR A 13 4.17 13.43 -4.03
N CYS A 14 3.66 12.67 -4.99
CA CYS A 14 2.95 11.42 -4.71
C CYS A 14 3.78 10.53 -3.78
N PRO A 15 3.27 10.17 -2.58
CA PRO A 15 4.04 9.44 -1.58
C PRO A 15 4.14 7.94 -1.90
N ASP A 16 4.94 7.23 -1.11
CA ASP A 16 5.03 5.77 -1.09
C ASP A 16 4.68 5.24 0.32
N ASP A 17 4.14 4.02 0.39
CA ASP A 17 3.81 3.34 1.65
C ASP A 17 4.85 2.26 1.99
N TRP A 18 5.73 2.55 2.94
CA TRP A 18 6.84 1.65 3.29
C TRP A 18 6.45 0.49 4.22
N HIS A 19 5.18 0.37 4.63
CA HIS A 19 4.70 -0.75 5.46
C HIS A 19 3.22 -1.02 5.23
N LEU A 20 2.88 -1.94 4.32
CA LEU A 20 1.50 -2.25 3.96
C LEU A 20 1.15 -3.73 4.08
N HIS A 21 -0.07 -4.02 4.55
CA HIS A 21 -0.64 -5.37 4.57
C HIS A 21 -1.86 -5.48 3.64
N LEU A 22 -1.68 -6.04 2.44
CA LEU A 22 -2.75 -6.17 1.44
C LEU A 22 -3.66 -7.40 1.62
N ARG A 23 -3.26 -8.38 2.43
CA ARG A 23 -3.99 -9.66 2.59
C ARG A 23 -4.04 -10.44 1.27
N ASP A 24 -5.06 -11.26 1.05
CA ASP A 24 -5.20 -12.07 -0.17
C ASP A 24 -6.69 -12.22 -0.55
N GLY A 25 -6.96 -12.72 -1.76
CA GLY A 25 -8.30 -13.00 -2.26
C GLY A 25 -9.27 -11.82 -2.17
N ALA A 26 -10.47 -12.03 -1.64
CA ALA A 26 -11.50 -10.99 -1.54
C ALA A 26 -11.05 -9.78 -0.68
N ALA A 27 -10.21 -10.01 0.33
CA ALA A 27 -9.68 -8.92 1.14
C ALA A 27 -8.71 -8.04 0.33
N LEU A 28 -7.82 -8.66 -0.46
CA LEU A 28 -6.93 -7.95 -1.38
C LEU A 28 -7.73 -7.08 -2.37
N ALA A 29 -8.74 -7.66 -3.03
CA ALA A 29 -9.58 -6.94 -3.99
C ALA A 29 -10.31 -5.73 -3.37
N SER A 30 -10.69 -5.83 -2.09
CA SER A 30 -11.34 -4.75 -1.35
C SER A 30 -10.37 -3.63 -0.97
N VAL A 31 -9.15 -3.96 -0.50
CA VAL A 31 -8.25 -2.96 0.08
C VAL A 31 -7.28 -2.33 -0.93
N LEU A 32 -6.89 -3.06 -1.98
CA LEU A 32 -5.89 -2.61 -2.95
C LEU A 32 -6.22 -1.25 -3.61
N PRO A 33 -7.48 -0.99 -4.04
CA PRO A 33 -7.81 0.28 -4.70
C PRO A 33 -7.58 1.51 -3.81
N HIS A 34 -7.69 1.36 -2.48
CA HIS A 34 -7.47 2.47 -1.55
C HIS A 34 -6.00 2.89 -1.52
N THR A 35 -5.07 1.94 -1.45
CA THR A 35 -3.63 2.22 -1.53
C THR A 35 -3.26 2.77 -2.90
N ALA A 36 -3.70 2.12 -3.98
CA ALA A 36 -3.33 2.50 -5.35
C ALA A 36 -3.78 3.93 -5.72
N ARG A 37 -4.84 4.44 -5.08
CA ARG A 37 -5.28 5.82 -5.24
C ARG A 37 -4.36 6.86 -4.58
N GLN A 38 -3.66 6.48 -3.51
CA GLN A 38 -2.93 7.43 -2.65
C GLN A 38 -1.41 7.35 -2.78
N PHE A 39 -0.88 6.18 -3.09
CA PHE A 39 0.56 5.92 -3.06
C PHE A 39 1.06 5.44 -4.42
N ALA A 40 2.23 5.92 -4.83
CA ALA A 40 2.87 5.51 -6.06
C ALA A 40 3.44 4.07 -5.95
N ARG A 41 4.01 3.72 -4.79
CA ARG A 41 4.59 2.39 -4.51
C ARG A 41 4.30 1.97 -3.09
N ALA A 42 4.43 0.67 -2.81
CA ALA A 42 4.32 0.14 -1.46
C ALA A 42 5.29 -1.03 -1.20
N ILE A 43 5.77 -1.16 0.04
CA ILE A 43 6.41 -2.37 0.54
C ILE A 43 5.33 -3.25 1.18
N VAL A 44 5.01 -4.35 0.49
CA VAL A 44 3.95 -5.27 0.90
C VAL A 44 4.52 -6.34 1.83
N MET A 45 3.96 -6.43 3.04
CA MET A 45 4.43 -7.32 4.08
C MET A 45 4.05 -8.80 3.81
N PRO A 46 4.90 -9.78 4.16
CA PRO A 46 4.79 -11.18 3.73
C PRO A 46 3.93 -12.08 4.65
N ASN A 47 3.25 -11.53 5.66
CA ASN A 47 2.58 -12.28 6.72
C ASN A 47 1.19 -12.83 6.34
N LEU A 48 1.10 -13.48 5.17
CA LEU A 48 -0.07 -14.26 4.77
C LEU A 48 -0.19 -15.56 5.59
N LYS A 49 -1.21 -16.36 5.30
CA LYS A 49 -1.42 -17.68 5.89
C LYS A 49 -1.57 -18.71 4.76
N PRO A 50 -0.53 -19.53 4.46
CA PRO A 50 0.81 -19.52 5.05
C PRO A 50 1.62 -18.25 4.70
N PRO A 51 2.67 -17.90 5.48
CA PRO A 51 3.51 -16.74 5.19
C PRO A 51 4.27 -16.93 3.88
N VAL A 52 4.55 -15.82 3.20
CA VAL A 52 5.42 -15.77 2.02
C VAL A 52 6.87 -15.87 2.49
N THR A 53 7.53 -17.00 2.23
CA THR A 53 8.89 -17.27 2.73
C THR A 53 9.91 -17.56 1.63
N THR A 54 9.46 -17.77 0.40
CA THR A 54 10.34 -17.98 -0.77
C THR A 54 10.16 -16.88 -1.81
N ALA A 55 11.17 -16.73 -2.68
CA ALA A 55 11.08 -15.81 -3.83
C ALA A 55 9.95 -16.20 -4.80
N ALA A 56 9.69 -17.50 -4.96
CA ALA A 56 8.59 -17.99 -5.80
C ALA A 56 7.21 -17.58 -5.24
N ASP A 57 7.03 -17.70 -3.91
CA ASP A 57 5.79 -17.24 -3.25
C ASP A 57 5.59 -15.74 -3.46
N ALA A 58 6.67 -14.95 -3.34
CA ALA A 58 6.63 -13.51 -3.51
C ALA A 58 6.25 -13.11 -4.95
N LEU A 59 6.79 -13.79 -5.96
CA LEU A 59 6.43 -13.58 -7.36
C LEU A 59 4.96 -13.93 -7.61
N ALA A 60 4.48 -15.07 -7.12
CA ALA A 60 3.08 -15.47 -7.26
C ALA A 60 2.13 -14.49 -6.54
N TYR A 61 2.53 -13.94 -5.39
CA TYR A 61 1.75 -12.94 -4.68
C TYR A 61 1.71 -11.61 -5.43
N ARG A 62 2.85 -11.17 -5.99
CA ARG A 62 2.90 -9.99 -6.86
C ARG A 62 1.95 -10.15 -8.06
N ASP A 63 1.93 -11.31 -8.70
CA ASP A 63 1.05 -11.54 -9.85
C ASP A 63 -0.43 -11.45 -9.46
N ARG A 64 -0.83 -11.91 -8.26
CA ARG A 64 -2.19 -11.70 -7.73
C ARG A 64 -2.52 -10.24 -7.44
N ILE A 65 -1.54 -9.45 -7.00
CA ILE A 65 -1.72 -8.01 -6.74
C ILE A 65 -1.89 -7.22 -8.04
N LEU A 66 -1.28 -7.67 -9.14
CA LEU A 66 -1.32 -7.00 -10.44
C LEU A 66 -2.47 -7.44 -11.35
N ALA A 67 -3.22 -8.47 -10.96
CA ALA A 67 -4.31 -9.07 -11.73
C ALA A 67 -5.60 -8.24 -11.76
#